data_AF-A0A925WNJ1-F1
#
_entry.id   AF-A0A925WNJ1-F1
#
_cell.length_a   1.000
_cell.length_b   1.000
_cell.length_c   1.000
_cell.angle_alpha   90.00
_cell.angle_beta   90.00
_cell.angle_gamma   90.00
#
_symmetry.space_group_name_H-M   'P 1'
#
loop_
_entity.id
_entity.type
_entity.pdbx_description
1 polymer ?
#
loop_
_entity_poly.entity_id
_entity_poly.type
_entity_poly.pdbx_seq_one_letter_code
_entity_poly.pdbx_strand_id
1 'polypeptide(L)'
;MTMLKAILFDLDDTLIDWGGFTIGWENMESQHLANVFDHFQFEQRPQIDLKSYTAEYVRRVRESWVEARNTLRAPHLGRLLVDSAVAVGVPIEAVDMQRCLEAY
;
A
#
# COMPACT_ATOMS: atom_id res chain seq x y z
N MET A 1 7.85 -26.89 29.13
CA MET A 1 8.16 -25.72 28.28
C MET A 1 8.22 -26.23 26.84
N THR A 2 7.24 -25.87 26.01
CA THR A 2 7.22 -26.23 24.58
C THR A 2 8.11 -25.26 23.81
N MET A 3 9.17 -25.78 23.20
CA MET A 3 10.11 -25.02 22.37
C MET A 3 9.46 -24.81 21.00
N LEU A 4 9.06 -23.58 20.68
CA LEU A 4 8.48 -23.25 19.38
C LEU A 4 9.57 -23.43 18.31
N LYS A 5 9.39 -24.41 17.42
CA LYS A 5 10.23 -24.57 16.22
C LYS A 5 9.54 -23.84 15.07
N ALA A 6 9.98 -22.62 14.76
CA ALA A 6 9.54 -21.94 13.55
C ALA A 6 10.47 -22.32 12.39
N ILE A 7 9.87 -22.71 11.26
CA ILE A 7 10.57 -22.93 9.99
C ILE A 7 10.23 -21.74 9.11
N LEU A 8 11.24 -21.01 8.63
CA LEU A 8 11.08 -19.92 7.67
C LEU A 8 11.16 -20.52 6.28
N PHE A 9 10.09 -20.43 5.50
CA PHE A 9 10.08 -20.79 4.09
C PHE A 9 10.27 -19.52 3.27
N ASP A 10 11.29 -19.52 2.40
CA ASP A 10 11.45 -18.51 1.36
C ASP A 10 10.54 -18.90 0.19
N LEU A 11 9.47 -18.13 0.01
CA LEU A 11 8.39 -18.43 -0.95
C LEU A 11 8.68 -17.84 -2.34
N ASP A 12 9.62 -16.90 -2.45
CA ASP A 12 9.83 -16.11 -3.67
C ASP A 12 10.39 -16.98 -4.81
N ASP A 13 11.25 -17.96 -4.51
CA ASP A 13 11.91 -18.83 -5.50
C ASP A 13 11.32 -20.25 -5.60
N THR A 14 10.28 -20.59 -4.83
CA THR A 14 9.87 -22.00 -4.65
C THR A 14 8.45 -22.36 -5.08
N LEU A 15 7.52 -21.40 -5.14
CA LEU A 15 6.09 -21.73 -5.35
C LEU A 15 5.36 -20.89 -6.40
N ILE A 16 5.91 -19.74 -6.83
CA ILE A 16 5.26 -18.86 -7.81
C ILE A 16 6.19 -18.65 -9.00
N ASP A 17 5.80 -19.13 -10.17
CA ASP A 17 6.52 -18.88 -11.43
C ASP A 17 6.23 -17.45 -11.91
N TRP A 18 7.16 -16.54 -11.58
CA TRP A 18 7.15 -15.15 -12.03
C TRP A 18 7.67 -14.98 -13.47
N GLY A 19 8.19 -16.03 -14.12
CA GLY A 19 8.84 -15.94 -15.43
C GLY A 19 7.92 -15.52 -16.57
N GLY A 20 6.61 -15.75 -16.43
CA GLY A 20 5.58 -15.28 -17.37
C GLY A 20 5.00 -13.89 -17.05
N PHE A 21 5.40 -13.28 -15.92
CA PHE A 21 4.86 -12.02 -15.45
C PHE A 21 5.56 -10.84 -16.13
N THR A 22 4.97 -10.32 -17.20
CA THR A 22 5.55 -9.24 -18.02
C THR A 22 5.01 -7.85 -17.69
N ILE A 23 3.96 -7.77 -16.86
CA ILE A 23 3.41 -6.48 -16.43
C ILE A 23 4.36 -5.91 -15.39
N GLY A 24 4.87 -4.71 -15.62
CA GLY A 24 5.67 -4.01 -14.62
C GLY A 24 4.85 -3.80 -13.36
N TRP A 25 5.39 -4.18 -12.20
CA TRP A 25 4.77 -3.99 -10.89
C TRP A 25 4.30 -2.53 -10.69
N GLU A 26 5.07 -1.57 -11.19
CA GLU A 26 4.73 -0.14 -11.20
C GLU A 26 3.42 0.16 -11.95
N ASN A 27 3.13 -0.52 -13.05
CA ASN A 27 1.90 -0.31 -13.83
C ASN A 27 0.68 -0.87 -13.09
N MET A 28 0.81 -2.03 -12.45
CA MET A 28 -0.27 -2.57 -11.61
C MET A 28 -0.54 -1.65 -10.43
N GLU A 29 0.50 -1.28 -9.69
CA GLU A 29 0.36 -0.44 -8.51
C GLU A 29 -0.24 0.93 -8.87
N SER A 30 0.14 1.49 -10.02
CA SER A 30 -0.45 2.73 -10.54
C SER A 30 -1.98 2.61 -10.74
N GLN A 31 -2.47 1.49 -11.25
CA GLN A 31 -3.90 1.27 -11.45
C GLN A 31 -4.64 1.15 -10.12
N HIS A 32 -4.09 0.40 -9.17
CA HIS A 32 -4.69 0.26 -7.83
C HIS A 32 -4.74 1.60 -7.08
N LEU A 33 -3.67 2.40 -7.16
CA LEU A 33 -3.65 3.73 -6.55
C LEU A 33 -4.62 4.70 -7.24
N ALA A 34 -4.82 4.59 -8.55
CA ALA A 34 -5.82 5.36 -9.27
C ALA A 34 -7.24 5.03 -8.78
N ASN A 35 -7.58 3.75 -8.58
CA ASN A 35 -8.89 3.34 -8.07
C ASN A 35 -9.17 3.91 -6.67
N VAL A 36 -8.17 3.87 -5.78
CA VAL A 36 -8.29 4.43 -4.42
C VAL A 36 -8.45 5.96 -4.49
N PHE A 37 -7.71 6.64 -5.36
CA PHE A 37 -7.86 8.07 -5.57
C PHE A 37 -9.25 8.45 -6.11
N ASP A 38 -9.77 7.70 -7.07
CA ASP A 38 -11.10 7.92 -7.66
C ASP A 38 -12.21 7.78 -6.61
N HIS A 39 -12.05 6.84 -5.67
CA HIS A 39 -12.96 6.69 -4.53
C HIS A 39 -13.04 7.99 -3.69
N PHE A 40 -11.90 8.61 -3.37
CA PHE A 40 -11.90 9.89 -2.64
C PHE A 40 -12.52 11.03 -3.47
N GLN A 41 -12.21 11.08 -4.76
CA GLN A 41 -12.72 12.15 -5.63
C GLN A 41 -14.23 12.07 -5.83
N PHE A 42 -14.78 10.87 -5.92
CA PHE A 42 -16.21 10.68 -6.09
C PHE A 42 -16.99 11.08 -4.83
N GLU A 43 -16.51 10.68 -3.65
CA GLU A 43 -17.25 10.86 -2.40
C GLU A 43 -17.08 12.25 -1.77
N GLN A 44 -15.89 12.84 -1.90
CA GLN A 44 -15.47 13.97 -1.06
C GLN A 44 -15.02 15.19 -1.88
N ARG A 45 -14.71 14.99 -3.17
CA ARG A 45 -14.16 16.00 -4.10
C ARG A 45 -13.04 16.88 -3.51
N PRO A 46 -12.03 16.31 -2.83
CA PRO A 46 -10.89 17.07 -2.34
C PRO A 46 -10.10 17.67 -3.51
N GLN A 47 -9.53 18.86 -3.32
CA GLN A 47 -8.64 19.49 -4.30
C GLN A 47 -7.23 18.87 -4.24
N ILE A 48 -7.14 17.58 -4.56
CA ILE A 48 -5.89 16.81 -4.64
C ILE A 48 -5.68 16.23 -6.05
N ASP A 49 -4.43 15.95 -6.39
CA ASP A 49 -4.07 15.30 -7.66
C ASP A 49 -3.47 13.91 -7.42
N LEU A 50 -3.73 13.00 -8.36
CA LEU A 50 -3.29 11.61 -8.30
C LEU A 50 -1.76 11.49 -8.17
N LYS A 51 -1.01 12.38 -8.84
CA LYS A 51 0.46 12.33 -8.83
C LYS A 51 1.01 12.63 -7.44
N SER A 52 0.47 13.63 -6.75
CA SER A 52 0.86 13.96 -5.38
C SER A 52 0.52 12.82 -4.42
N TYR A 53 -0.67 12.23 -4.53
CA TYR A 53 -1.07 11.06 -3.74
C TYR A 53 -0.13 9.87 -3.94
N THR A 54 0.13 9.49 -5.20
CA THR A 54 1.04 8.39 -5.55
C THR A 54 2.45 8.65 -5.05
N ALA A 55 2.98 9.87 -5.21
CA ALA A 55 4.32 10.23 -4.74
C ALA A 55 4.46 10.08 -3.22
N GLU A 56 3.45 10.53 -2.47
CA GLU A 56 3.41 10.41 -1.02
C GLU A 56 3.30 8.95 -0.56
N TYR A 57 2.45 8.16 -1.23
CA TYR A 57 2.33 6.72 -0.96
C TYR A 57 3.66 5.98 -1.19
N VAL A 58 4.32 6.20 -2.33
CA VAL A 58 5.62 5.58 -2.63
C VAL A 58 6.68 5.97 -1.59
N ARG A 59 6.69 7.25 -1.17
CA ARG A 59 7.60 7.73 -0.12
C ARG A 59 7.38 6.96 1.18
N ARG A 60 6.13 6.83 1.63
CA ARG A 60 5.77 6.14 2.88
C ARG A 60 6.01 4.64 2.84
N VAL A 61 5.74 3.99 1.70
CA VAL A 61 6.06 2.56 1.50
C VAL A 61 7.55 2.34 1.70
N ARG A 62 8.40 3.15 1.05
CA ARG A 62 9.87 3.03 1.20
C ARG A 62 10.32 3.23 2.64
N GLU A 63 9.80 4.25 3.33
CA GLU A 63 10.12 4.52 4.74
C GLU A 63 9.69 3.36 5.65
N SER A 64 8.47 2.86 5.46
CA SER A 64 7.94 1.74 6.25
C SER A 64 8.74 0.46 6.06
N TRP A 65 9.27 0.19 4.87
CA TRP A 65 10.15 -0.96 4.63
C TRP A 65 11.54 -0.78 5.25
N VAL A 66 12.06 0.45 5.30
CA VAL A 66 13.29 0.75 6.05
C VAL A 66 13.07 0.51 7.54
N GLU A 67 11.94 0.95 8.10
CA GLU A 67 11.59 0.73 9.50
C GLU A 67 11.34 -0.76 9.82
N ALA A 68 10.67 -1.49 8.92
CA ALA A 68 10.36 -2.90 9.07
C ALA A 68 11.62 -3.75 9.27
N ARG A 69 12.74 -3.39 8.63
CA ARG A 69 14.03 -4.08 8.81
C ARG A 69 14.57 -3.98 10.24
N ASN A 70 14.24 -2.92 10.96
CA ASN A 70 14.70 -2.71 12.34
C ASN A 70 13.69 -3.24 13.37
N THR A 71 12.40 -3.21 13.05
CA THR A 71 11.31 -3.53 13.98
C THR A 71 10.73 -4.93 13.81
N LEU A 72 11.02 -5.59 12.68
CA LEU A 72 10.40 -6.84 12.24
C LEU A 72 8.87 -6.76 12.14
N ARG A 73 8.33 -5.54 11.97
CA ARG A 73 6.90 -5.30 11.75
C ARG A 73 6.69 -4.97 10.28
N ALA A 74 5.90 -5.78 9.60
CA ALA A 74 5.56 -5.54 8.20
C ALA A 74 4.74 -4.23 8.06
N PRO A 75 4.91 -3.49 6.95
CA PRO A 75 4.07 -2.33 6.66
C PRO A 75 2.58 -2.71 6.57
N HIS A 76 1.71 -1.81 7.03
CA HIS A 76 0.26 -2.01 6.96
C HIS A 76 -0.31 -1.22 5.77
N LEU A 77 -0.61 -1.91 4.66
CA LEU A 77 -1.06 -1.29 3.41
C LEU A 77 -2.21 -0.30 3.60
N GLY A 78 -3.30 -0.71 4.26
CA GLY A 78 -4.45 0.17 4.46
C GLY A 78 -4.10 1.47 5.19
N ARG A 79 -3.12 1.43 6.09
CA ARG A 79 -2.69 2.62 6.84
C ARG A 79 -1.83 3.52 5.97
N LEU A 80 -1.00 2.94 5.10
CA LEU A 80 -0.24 3.69 4.12
C LEU A 80 -1.17 4.40 3.11
N LEU A 81 -2.24 3.75 2.66
CA LEU A 81 -3.24 4.38 1.75
C LEU A 81 -3.89 5.59 2.43
N VAL A 82 -4.40 5.40 3.66
CA VAL A 82 -5.06 6.47 4.43
C VAL A 82 -4.12 7.61 4.77
N ASP A 83 -2.94 7.30 5.34
CA ASP A 83 -2.00 8.32 5.79
C ASP A 83 -1.45 9.14 4.62
N SER A 84 -1.31 8.52 3.43
CA SER A 84 -0.93 9.22 2.20
C SER A 84 -2.02 10.19 1.74
N ALA A 85 -3.28 9.75 1.75
CA ALA A 85 -4.42 10.57 1.35
C ALA A 85 -4.56 11.80 2.26
N VAL A 86 -4.47 11.58 3.58
CA VAL A 86 -4.55 12.65 4.58
C VAL A 86 -3.39 13.64 4.43
N ALA A 87 -2.18 13.14 4.20
CA ALA A 87 -0.99 13.99 4.04
C ALA A 87 -1.07 14.91 2.81
N VAL A 88 -1.79 14.52 1.76
CA VAL A 88 -2.00 15.36 0.57
C VAL A 88 -3.26 16.23 0.64
N GLY A 89 -4.06 16.12 1.71
CA GLY A 89 -5.17 17.03 2.00
C GLY A 89 -6.56 16.43 1.95
N VAL A 90 -6.71 15.10 1.89
CA VAL A 90 -8.03 14.47 2.12
C VAL A 90 -8.39 14.58 3.61
N PRO A 91 -9.59 15.08 3.98
CA PRO A 91 -9.99 15.17 5.38
C PRO A 91 -9.97 13.81 6.07
N ILE A 92 -9.59 13.71 7.34
CA ILE A 92 -9.49 12.39 8.01
C ILE A 92 -10.86 11.74 8.20
N GLU A 93 -11.88 12.55 8.47
CA GLU A 93 -13.29 12.16 8.57
C GLU A 93 -13.85 11.61 7.25
N ALA A 94 -13.13 11.87 6.16
CA ALA A 94 -13.50 11.50 4.81
C ALA A 94 -12.84 10.21 4.33
N VAL A 95 -11.94 9.63 5.13
CA VAL A 95 -11.15 8.46 4.73
C VAL A 95 -11.54 7.24 5.56
N ASP A 96 -12.02 6.21 4.88
CA ASP A 96 -12.29 4.89 5.46
C ASP A 96 -11.24 3.87 4.96
N MET A 97 -10.49 3.30 5.90
CA MET A 97 -9.41 2.34 5.57
C MET A 97 -9.92 1.07 4.87
N GLN A 98 -11.10 0.57 5.27
CA GLN A 98 -11.69 -0.61 4.66
C GLN A 98 -12.09 -0.32 3.22
N ARG A 99 -12.68 0.85 2.95
CA ARG A 99 -13.01 1.28 1.58
C ARG A 99 -11.77 1.48 0.72
N CYS A 100 -10.70 2.03 1.28
CA CYS A 100 -9.41 2.13 0.58
C CYS A 100 -8.88 0.75 0.18
N LEU A 101 -8.98 -0.24 1.06
CA LEU A 101 -8.55 -1.61 0.77
C LEU A 101 -9.47 -2.33 -0.22
N GLU A 102 -10.77 -2.01 -0.24
CA GLU A 102 -11.71 -2.56 -1.24
C GLU A 102 -11.51 -1.98 -2.64
N ALA A 103 -11.07 -0.72 -2.72
CA ALA A 103 -10.77 -0.04 -3.99
C ALA A 103 -9.39 -0.40 -4.56
N TYR A 104 -8.44 -0.75 -3.68
CA TYR A 104 -7.10 -1.20 -4.05
C TYR A 104 -7.16 -2.61 -4.65
#